data_AF-E3H9J0-F1
#
_entry.id   AF-E3H9J0-F1
#
_cell.length_a   1.000
_cell.length_b   1.000
_cell.length_c   1.000
_cell.angle_alpha   90.00
_cell.angle_beta   90.00
_cell.angle_gamma   90.00
#
_symmetry.space_group_name_H-M   'P 1'
#
loop_
_entity.id
_entity.type
_entity.pdbx_description
1 polymer ?
#
loop_
_entity_poly.entity_id
_entity_poly.type
_entity_poly.pdbx_seq_one_letter_code
_entity_poly.pdbx_strand_id
1 'polypeptide(L)'
;MKFWLFFYVGIFDFDFECKNRDHKVLRTRMAFGGMTFNEAGPKITEKCIECGKCYKKCSFKAIEKGTPYRVRPERCDDCGDCITVCPVDAIEISSTF
;
A
#
# COMPACT_ATOMS: atom_id res chain seq x y z
N MET A 1 -22.88 12.13 34.76
CA MET A 1 -22.77 13.59 34.94
C MET A 1 -21.36 13.94 35.43
N LYS A 2 -20.46 14.31 34.51
CA LYS A 2 -19.14 14.97 34.69
C LYS A 2 -18.86 15.64 33.33
N PHE A 3 -19.42 16.83 33.14
CA PHE A 3 -18.76 18.14 33.18
C PHE A 3 -17.58 18.26 32.21
N TRP A 4 -17.81 19.14 31.24
CA TRP A 4 -17.03 19.48 30.07
C TRP A 4 -15.72 20.20 30.42
N LEU A 5 -14.71 20.05 29.56
CA LEU A 5 -13.88 21.16 29.06
C LEU A 5 -13.28 20.74 27.70
N PHE A 6 -13.73 21.40 26.63
CA PHE A 6 -13.19 21.36 25.28
C PHE A 6 -11.72 21.79 25.25
N PHE A 7 -10.88 21.20 24.41
CA PHE A 7 -10.06 21.91 23.40
C PHE A 7 -9.51 20.89 22.40
N TYR A 8 -9.73 21.16 21.11
CA TYR A 8 -9.31 20.44 19.91
C TYR A 8 -7.91 19.78 20.03
N VAL A 9 -7.85 18.50 20.39
CA VAL A 9 -6.75 17.62 19.98
C VAL A 9 -7.41 16.58 19.12
N GLY A 10 -7.35 16.76 17.79
CA GLY A 10 -7.73 15.71 16.87
C GLY A 10 -6.89 14.50 17.23
N ILE A 11 -7.53 13.45 17.77
CA ILE A 11 -6.89 12.15 17.87
C ILE A 11 -6.64 11.75 16.41
N PHE A 12 -5.39 11.87 15.99
CA PHE A 12 -4.95 11.24 14.76
C PHE A 12 -5.11 9.73 15.00
N ASP A 13 -6.12 9.15 14.37
CA ASP A 13 -6.44 7.72 14.46
C ASP A 13 -5.38 6.92 13.69
N PHE A 14 -4.23 6.73 14.34
CA PHE A 14 -3.13 5.90 13.86
C PHE A 14 -3.42 4.42 14.16
N ASP A 15 -4.49 3.90 13.58
CA ASP A 15 -4.84 2.48 13.65
C ASP A 15 -3.89 1.62 12.80
N PHE A 16 -2.66 1.46 13.27
CA PHE A 16 -1.60 0.71 12.59
C PHE A 16 -1.91 -0.79 12.47
N GLU A 17 -2.69 -1.31 13.43
CA GLU A 17 -3.14 -2.70 13.48
C GLU A 17 -4.38 -2.95 12.60
N CYS A 18 -4.96 -1.90 12.00
CA CYS A 18 -6.19 -1.99 11.21
C CYS A 18 -7.34 -2.65 12.00
N LYS A 19 -7.50 -2.30 13.29
CA LYS A 19 -8.61 -2.75 14.16
C LYS A 19 -9.96 -2.12 13.77
N ASN A 20 -9.92 -0.87 13.33
CA ASN A 20 -11.07 -0.02 13.03
C ASN A 20 -11.28 0.20 11.52
N ARG A 21 -10.35 -0.25 10.65
CA ARG A 21 -10.35 -0.05 9.19
C ARG A 21 -9.73 -1.23 8.44
N ASP A 22 -10.07 -1.42 7.16
CA ASP A 22 -9.58 -2.55 6.36
C ASP A 22 -8.12 -2.40 5.90
N HIS A 23 -7.58 -1.19 5.85
CA HIS A 23 -6.29 -0.84 5.25
C HIS A 23 -5.53 0.21 6.07
N LYS A 24 -4.20 0.31 5.89
CA LYS A 24 -3.38 1.38 6.51
C LYS A 24 -3.57 2.72 5.81
N VAL A 25 -3.01 3.82 6.35
CA VAL A 25 -3.13 5.20 5.82
C VAL A 25 -2.93 5.24 4.30
N LEU A 26 -3.89 5.82 3.57
CA LEU A 26 -3.80 5.99 2.13
C LEU A 26 -2.78 7.07 1.78
N ARG A 27 -2.01 6.84 0.73
CA ARG A 27 -0.99 7.76 0.24
C ARG A 27 -1.46 8.48 -1.01
N THR A 28 -1.68 9.78 -0.87
CA THR A 28 -1.79 10.68 -2.01
C THR A 28 -0.39 11.10 -2.43
N ARG A 29 -0.07 10.96 -3.73
CA ARG A 29 1.16 11.49 -4.31
C ARG A 29 0.87 12.86 -4.90
N MET A 30 1.73 13.83 -4.62
CA MET A 30 1.65 15.18 -5.17
C MET A 30 2.99 15.51 -5.83
N ALA A 31 2.94 16.33 -6.88
CA ALA A 31 4.12 16.86 -7.54
C ALA A 31 4.10 18.39 -7.45
N PHE A 32 5.25 18.99 -7.13
CA PHE A 32 5.39 20.44 -7.05
C PHE A 32 5.56 21.04 -8.45
N GLY A 33 4.94 22.19 -8.71
CA GLY A 33 5.25 23.01 -9.89
C GLY A 33 4.97 22.34 -11.25
N GLY A 34 4.03 21.41 -11.35
CA GLY A 34 3.67 20.76 -12.63
C GLY A 34 4.62 19.63 -13.08
N MET A 35 5.52 19.19 -12.21
CA MET A 35 6.33 17.98 -12.46
C MET A 35 5.43 16.73 -12.49
N THR A 36 5.88 15.66 -13.15
CA THR A 36 5.22 14.36 -13.10
C THR A 36 5.68 13.57 -11.87
N PHE A 37 4.92 12.54 -11.49
CA PHE A 37 5.29 11.61 -10.42
C PHE A 37 5.33 10.18 -10.96
N ASN A 38 6.19 9.34 -10.39
CA ASN A 38 6.24 7.91 -10.68
C ASN A 38 5.03 7.20 -10.06
N GLU A 39 4.49 6.21 -10.76
CA GLU A 39 3.43 5.34 -10.24
C GLU A 39 3.87 4.65 -8.94
N ALA A 40 2.91 4.39 -8.04
CA ALA A 40 3.20 3.77 -6.75
C ALA A 40 3.19 2.26 -6.82
N GLY A 41 4.15 1.65 -6.13
CA GLY A 41 4.28 0.22 -6.08
C GLY A 41 4.87 -0.38 -7.35
N PRO A 42 5.36 -1.63 -7.23
CA PRO A 42 5.78 -2.38 -8.39
C PRO A 42 4.57 -2.89 -9.18
N LYS A 43 4.80 -3.23 -10.45
CA LYS A 43 3.82 -3.90 -11.31
C LYS A 43 3.95 -5.41 -11.17
N ILE A 44 2.82 -6.10 -10.97
CA ILE A 44 2.77 -7.57 -11.06
C ILE A 44 2.43 -7.94 -12.50
N THR A 45 3.26 -8.79 -13.10
CA THR A 45 3.17 -9.21 -14.50
C THR A 45 2.33 -10.47 -14.67
N GLU A 46 2.07 -10.83 -15.93
CA GLU A 46 1.39 -12.08 -16.33
C GLU A 46 2.14 -13.35 -15.91
N LYS A 47 3.40 -13.26 -15.46
CA LYS A 47 4.13 -14.39 -14.87
C LYS A 47 3.56 -14.82 -13.52
N CYS A 48 2.64 -14.04 -12.94
CA CYS A 48 2.04 -14.34 -11.65
C CYS A 48 1.30 -15.69 -11.69
N ILE A 49 1.73 -16.62 -10.84
CA ILE A 49 1.06 -17.93 -10.65
C ILE A 49 0.04 -17.92 -9.50
N GLU A 50 -0.37 -16.74 -9.03
CA GLU A 50 -1.44 -16.57 -8.04
C GLU A 50 -1.21 -17.29 -6.69
N CYS A 51 0.04 -17.62 -6.36
CA CYS A 51 0.39 -18.39 -5.16
C CYS A 51 0.05 -17.71 -3.81
N GLY A 52 -0.29 -16.41 -3.82
CA GLY A 52 -0.71 -15.67 -2.64
C GLY A 52 0.39 -15.29 -1.63
N LYS A 53 1.67 -15.58 -1.91
CA LYS A 53 2.78 -15.23 -1.01
C LYS A 53 2.92 -13.72 -0.79
N CYS A 54 2.94 -12.94 -1.88
CA CYS A 54 2.99 -11.48 -1.81
C CYS A 54 1.78 -10.89 -1.08
N TYR A 55 0.59 -11.44 -1.30
CA TYR A 55 -0.65 -11.04 -0.63
C TYR A 55 -0.58 -11.23 0.89
N LYS A 56 -0.12 -12.40 1.34
CA LYS A 56 0.02 -12.70 2.78
C LYS A 56 1.12 -11.87 3.45
N LYS A 57 2.21 -11.58 2.73
CA LYS A 57 3.36 -10.84 3.27
C LYS A 57 3.12 -9.34 3.37
N CYS A 58 2.22 -8.78 2.54
CA CYS A 58 2.02 -7.33 2.48
C CYS A 58 1.37 -6.76 3.75
N SER A 59 2.20 -6.23 4.64
CA SER A 59 1.79 -5.54 5.87
C SER A 59 0.87 -4.33 5.64
N PHE A 60 0.85 -3.78 4.43
CA PHE A 60 0.03 -2.63 4.06
C PHE A 60 -1.29 -3.01 3.39
N LYS A 61 -1.54 -4.31 3.16
CA LYS A 61 -2.73 -4.82 2.45
C LYS A 61 -2.94 -4.12 1.10
N ALA A 62 -1.83 -3.87 0.42
CA ALA A 62 -1.78 -3.21 -0.88
C ALA A 62 -1.90 -4.18 -2.06
N ILE A 63 -1.93 -5.49 -1.82
CA ILE A 63 -2.07 -6.49 -2.89
C ILE A 63 -3.53 -6.92 -2.99
N GLU A 64 -4.08 -6.85 -4.20
CA GLU A 64 -5.37 -7.43 -4.57
C GLU A 64 -5.17 -8.76 -5.28
N LYS A 65 -6.04 -9.73 -4.95
CA LYS A 65 -6.11 -10.99 -5.68
C LYS A 65 -6.76 -10.74 -7.05
N GLY A 66 -6.29 -11.44 -8.07
CA GLY A 66 -6.76 -11.34 -9.46
C GLY A 66 -5.95 -12.24 -10.37
N THR A 67 -6.14 -12.12 -11.68
CA THR A 67 -5.38 -12.86 -12.71
C THR A 67 -4.76 -11.85 -13.70
N PRO A 68 -3.53 -11.35 -13.48
CA PRO A 68 -2.66 -11.57 -12.32
C PRO A 68 -3.10 -10.75 -11.09
N TYR A 69 -2.44 -10.97 -9.95
CA TYR A 69 -2.60 -10.13 -8.75
C TYR A 69 -2.21 -8.68 -9.08
N ARG A 70 -2.74 -7.70 -8.34
CA ARG A 70 -2.48 -6.27 -8.60
C ARG A 70 -2.07 -5.53 -7.35
N VAL A 71 -1.25 -4.49 -7.50
CA VAL A 71 -0.90 -3.58 -6.40
C VAL A 71 -1.88 -2.40 -6.44
N ARG A 72 -2.43 -2.03 -5.27
CA ARG A 72 -3.14 -0.78 -5.02
C ARG A 72 -2.12 0.32 -4.72
N PRO A 73 -1.84 1.23 -5.67
CA PRO A 73 -0.80 2.24 -5.52
C PRO A 73 -0.96 3.08 -4.24
N GLU A 74 -2.20 3.47 -3.95
CA GLU A 74 -2.57 4.31 -2.81
C GLU A 74 -2.36 3.63 -1.44
N ARG A 75 -2.18 2.31 -1.41
CA ARG A 75 -1.90 1.55 -0.18
C ARG A 75 -0.43 1.10 -0.08
N CYS A 76 0.34 1.19 -1.16
CA CYS A 76 1.71 0.69 -1.20
C CYS A 76 2.69 1.61 -0.43
N ASP A 77 3.70 1.02 0.20
CA ASP A 77 4.79 1.71 0.89
C ASP A 77 6.13 1.61 0.16
N ASP A 78 6.16 0.93 -0.99
CA ASP A 78 7.37 0.65 -1.76
C ASP A 78 8.47 -0.09 -0.95
N CYS A 79 8.06 -0.85 0.08
CA CYS A 79 8.97 -1.55 0.99
C CYS A 79 9.71 -2.76 0.36
N GLY A 80 9.30 -3.22 -0.83
CA GLY A 80 9.96 -4.31 -1.55
C GLY A 80 9.67 -5.74 -1.06
N ASP A 81 8.92 -5.93 0.03
CA ASP A 81 8.62 -7.25 0.61
C ASP A 81 7.96 -8.23 -0.37
N CYS A 82 7.13 -7.73 -1.28
CA CYS A 82 6.47 -8.58 -2.26
C CYS A 82 7.46 -9.18 -3.26
N ILE A 83 8.53 -8.44 -3.60
CA ILE A 83 9.56 -8.84 -4.55
C ILE A 83 10.37 -9.99 -3.96
N THR A 84 10.79 -9.87 -2.69
CA THR A 84 11.65 -10.86 -2.03
C THR A 84 10.99 -12.22 -1.84
N VAL A 85 9.65 -12.28 -1.79
CA VAL A 85 8.90 -13.53 -1.58
C VAL A 85 8.32 -14.13 -2.86
N CYS A 86 8.45 -13.46 -4.00
CA CYS A 86 7.89 -13.92 -5.27
C CYS A 86 8.74 -15.08 -5.80
N PRO A 87 8.18 -16.30 -5.95
CA PRO A 87 8.98 -17.46 -6.38
C PRO A 87 9.23 -17.54 -7.89
N VAL A 88 8.60 -16.64 -8.67
CA VAL A 88 8.61 -16.65 -10.14
C VAL A 88 9.04 -15.30 -10.71
N ASP A 89 9.58 -14.42 -9.86
CA ASP A 89 10.07 -13.08 -10.24
C ASP A 89 9.07 -12.28 -11.09
N ALA A 90 7.78 -12.40 -10.77
CA ALA A 90 6.69 -11.75 -11.51
C ALA A 90 6.50 -10.27 -11.18
N ILE A 91 7.36 -9.65 -10.37
CA ILE A 91 7.16 -8.28 -9.83
C ILE A 91 8.24 -7.35 -10.37
N GLU A 92 7.84 -6.35 -11.15
CA GLU A 92 8.71 -5.38 -11.82
C GLU A 92 8.62 -4.02 -11.12
N ILE A 93 9.77 -3.38 -10.84
CA ILE A 93 9.81 -2.03 -10.27
C ILE A 93 9.68 -1.02 -11.41
N SER A 94 8.69 -0.11 -11.32
CA SER A 94 8.51 1.01 -12.23
C SER A 94 9.51 2.13 -11.93
N SER A 95 10.80 1.87 -12.17
CA SER A 95 11.82 2.91 -12.09
C SER A 95 11.97 3.61 -13.44
N THR A 96 11.10 4.58 -13.71
CA THR A 96 11.40 5.62 -14.69
C THR A 96 12.24 6.67 -13.95
N PHE A 97 13.52 6.75 -14.29
CA PHE A 97 14.43 7.80 -13.83
C PHE A 97 14.40 8.97 -14.81
#